data_AF-A0A286EF85-F1
#
_entry.id   AF-A0A286EF85-F1
#
_cell.length_a   1.000
_cell.length_b   1.000
_cell.length_c   1.000
_cell.angle_alpha   90.00
_cell.angle_beta   90.00
_cell.angle_gamma   90.00
#
_symmetry.space_group_name_H-M   'P 1'
#
loop_
_entity.id
_entity.type
_entity.pdbx_description
1 polymer ?
#
loop_
_entity_poly.entity_id
_entity_poly.type
_entity_poly.pdbx_seq_one_letter_code
_entity_poly.pdbx_strand_id
1 'polypeptide(L)' 'MNTKESQNEFEIMVQQSLASRLCELGASAAAVEAALEPLDFTEIRSHLPRSNDDLKAAFAHLF' A
#
# COMPACT_ATOMS: atom_id res chain seq x y z
N MET A 1 19.02 17.47 12.63
CA MET A 1 18.41 16.36 11.87
C MET A 1 16.94 16.30 12.25
N ASN A 2 16.06 16.67 11.32
CA ASN A 2 14.63 16.82 11.54
C ASN A 2 13.95 15.44 11.52
N THR A 3 13.55 14.96 12.69
CA THR A 3 12.84 13.68 12.89
C THR A 3 11.48 13.60 12.18
N LYS A 4 10.93 14.72 11.70
CA LYS A 4 9.64 14.79 10.97
C LYS A 4 9.77 14.51 9.48
N GLU A 5 10.91 14.84 8.86
CA GLU A 5 11.12 14.61 7.41
C GLU A 5 11.31 13.11 7.14
N SER A 6 12.08 12.42 7.99
CA SER A 6 12.33 10.98 7.85
C SER A 6 11.12 10.08 8.15
N GLN A 7 10.14 10.56 8.94
CA GLN A 7 8.87 9.84 9.13
C GLN A 7 8.07 9.81 7.82
N ASN A 8 8.00 10.96 7.14
CA ASN A 8 7.28 11.10 5.88
C ASN A 8 7.91 10.22 4.77
N GLU A 9 9.25 10.16 4.69
CA GLU A 9 9.94 9.30 3.71
C GLU A 9 9.64 7.81 3.90
N PHE A 10 9.56 7.36 5.16
CA PHE A 10 9.24 5.97 5.48
C PHE A 10 7.78 5.62 5.16
N GLU A 11 6.86 6.53 5.47
CA GLU A 11 5.44 6.39 5.12
C GLU A 11 5.24 6.27 3.61
N ILE A 12 5.89 7.14 2.84
CA ILE A 12 5.89 7.12 1.38
C ILE A 12 6.46 5.81 0.84
N MET A 13 7.59 5.33 1.40
CA MET A 13 8.22 4.08 0.97
C MET A 13 7.31 2.87 1.21
N VAL A 14 6.66 2.81 2.36
CA VAL A 14 5.73 1.72 2.72
C VAL A 14 4.50 1.72 1.82
N GLN A 15 3.91 2.89 1.56
CA GLN A 15 2.78 3.02 0.64
C GLN A 15 3.18 2.58 -0.77
N GLN A 16 4.32 3.04 -1.29
CA GLN A 16 4.81 2.62 -2.60
C GLN A 16 5.12 1.13 -2.69
N SER A 17 5.60 0.52 -1.60
CA SER A 17 5.87 -0.93 -1.54
C SER A 17 4.57 -1.74 -1.65
N LEU A 18 3.53 -1.35 -0.92
CA LEU A 18 2.22 -2.00 -1.03
C LEU A 18 1.61 -1.76 -2.42
N ALA A 19 1.70 -0.53 -2.95
CA ALA A 19 1.17 -0.18 -4.26
C ALA A 19 1.83 -1.01 -5.37
N SER A 20 3.16 -1.10 -5.37
CA SER A 20 3.93 -1.89 -6.33
C SER A 20 3.51 -3.36 -6.29
N ARG A 21 3.35 -3.92 -5.10
CA ARG A 21 2.94 -5.32 -4.94
C ARG A 21 1.53 -5.57 -5.46
N LEU A 22 0.57 -4.67 -5.26
CA LEU A 22 -0.78 -4.79 -5.82
C LEU A 22 -0.77 -4.70 -7.36
N CYS A 23 0.06 -3.81 -7.93
CA CYS A 23 0.27 -3.72 -9.37
C CYS A 23 0.88 -5.02 -9.94
N GLU A 24 1.88 -5.61 -9.28
CA GLU A 24 2.49 -6.89 -9.68
C GLU A 24 1.48 -8.05 -9.65
N LEU A 25 0.46 -7.97 -8.80
CA LEU A 25 -0.62 -8.96 -8.74
C LEU A 25 -1.66 -8.80 -9.86
N GLY A 26 -1.59 -7.72 -10.65
CA GLY A 26 -2.45 -7.44 -11.80
C GLY A 26 -3.35 -6.21 -11.67
N ALA A 27 -3.29 -5.44 -10.58
CA ALA A 27 -4.12 -4.26 -10.41
C ALA A 27 -3.60 -3.08 -11.25
N SER A 28 -4.51 -2.20 -11.70
CA SER A 28 -4.13 -0.94 -12.34
C SER A 28 -3.58 0.06 -11.31
N ALA A 29 -2.48 0.75 -11.65
CA ALA A 29 -1.89 1.75 -10.77
C ALA A 29 -2.89 2.83 -10.31
N ALA A 30 -3.78 3.28 -11.20
CA ALA A 30 -4.80 4.26 -10.86
C ALA A 30 -5.84 3.72 -9.85
N ALA A 31 -6.19 2.44 -9.96
CA ALA A 31 -7.13 1.80 -9.05
C ALA A 31 -6.47 1.53 -7.68
N VAL A 32 -5.19 1.14 -7.68
CA VAL A 32 -4.38 0.97 -6.48
C VAL A 32 -4.24 2.29 -5.72
N GLU A 33 -3.92 3.39 -6.40
CA GLU A 33 -3.79 4.71 -5.77
C GLU A 33 -5.12 5.12 -5.10
N ALA A 34 -6.24 4.96 -5.80
CA ALA A 34 -7.57 5.23 -5.24
C ALA A 34 -7.94 4.32 -4.05
N ALA A 35 -7.48 3.06 -4.06
CA ALA A 35 -7.72 2.12 -2.96
C ALA A 35 -6.85 2.39 -1.72
N LEU A 36 -5.67 2.97 -1.91
CA LEU A 36 -4.75 3.31 -0.82
C LEU A 36 -4.97 4.72 -0.27
N GLU A 37 -5.55 5.65 -1.04
CA GLU A 37 -5.87 7.02 -0.60
C GLU A 37 -6.65 7.12 0.73
N PRO A 38 -7.70 6.30 1.00
CA PRO A 38 -8.43 6.40 2.25
C PRO A 38 -7.73 5.73 3.44
N LEU A 39 -6.62 5.00 3.23
CA LEU A 39 -5.96 4.23 4.27
C LEU A 39 -4.90 5.06 5.00
N ASP A 40 -4.88 4.95 6.32
CA ASP A 40 -3.79 5.51 7.12
C ASP A 40 -2.54 4.63 7.11
N PHE A 41 -1.41 5.19 7.55
CA PHE A 41 -0.13 4.50 7.56
C PHE A 41 -0.14 3.17 8.34
N THR A 42 -0.89 3.08 9.43
CA THR A 42 -1.03 1.87 10.24
C THR A 42 -1.77 0.79 9.45
N GLU A 43 -2.84 1.19 8.76
CA GLU A 43 -3.60 0.29 7.89
C GLU A 43 -2.72 -0.25 6.76
N ILE A 44 -2.02 0.62 6.03
CA ILE A 44 -1.08 0.24 4.96
C ILE A 44 -0.02 -0.74 5.48
N ARG A 45 0.59 -0.45 6.64
CA ARG A 45 1.58 -1.34 7.27
C ARG A 45 1.00 -2.71 7.63
N SER A 46 -0.27 -2.77 8.03
CA SER A 46 -0.94 -4.03 8.38
C SER A 46 -1.14 -4.96 7.16
N HIS A 47 -1.10 -4.41 5.94
CA HIS A 47 -1.22 -5.17 4.70
C HIS A 47 0.11 -5.74 4.20
N LEU A 48 1.25 -5.10 4.51
CA LEU A 48 2.58 -5.56 4.07
C LEU A 48 2.90 -7.04 4.40
N PRO A 49 2.63 -7.58 5.62
CA PRO A 49 2.96 -8.97 5.93
C PRO A 49 1.98 -9.98 5.33
N ARG A 50 0.89 -9.55 4.69
CA ARG A 50 -0.13 -10.45 4.15
C ARG A 50 0.40 -11.25 2.96
N SER A 51 -0.17 -12.43 2.76
CA SER A 51 0.08 -13.23 1.55
C SER A 51 -0.55 -12.56 0.32
N ASN A 52 -0.16 -13.00 -0.88
CA ASN A 52 -0.72 -12.46 -2.12
C ASN A 52 -2.23 -12.75 -2.23
N ASP A 53 -2.68 -13.93 -1.81
CA ASP A 53 -4.10 -14.28 -1.75
C ASP A 53 -4.88 -13.40 -0.76
N ASP A 54 -4.31 -13.15 0.42
CA ASP A 54 -4.92 -12.26 1.41
C ASP A 54 -4.99 -10.81 0.93
N LEU A 55 -3.97 -10.35 0.17
CA LEU A 55 -3.98 -9.04 -0.47
C LEU A 55 -5.06 -8.96 -1.56
N LYS A 56 -5.19 -9.98 -2.40
CA LYS A 56 -6.26 -10.06 -3.40
C LYS A 56 -7.64 -10.09 -2.76
N ALA A 57 -7.80 -10.80 -1.64
CA ALA A 57 -9.06 -10.81 -0.89
C ALA A 57 -9.37 -9.45 -0.26
N ALA A 58 -8.37 -8.79 0.34
CA ALA A 58 -8.53 -7.47 0.96
C ALA A 58 -8.83 -6.36 -0.07
N PHE A 59 -8.24 -6.47 -1.25
CA PHE A 59 -8.43 -5.53 -2.36
C PHE A 59 -9.16 -6.20 -3.54
N ALA A 60 -10.20 -6.98 -3.24
CA ALA A 60 -10.91 -7.77 -4.26
C ALA A 60 -11.57 -6.93 -5.36
N HIS A 61 -11.80 -5.64 -5.12
CA HIS A 61 -12.32 -4.72 -6.14
C HIS A 61 -11.26 -4.28 -7.18
N LEU A 62 -9.98 -4.65 -6.98
CA LEU A 62 -8.87 -4.31 -7.89
C LEU A 62 -8.57 -5.41 -8.93
N PHE A 63 -9.13 -6.62 -8.77
CA PHE A 63 -8.84 -7.82 -9.57
C PHE A 63 -10.13 -8.48 -10.04
#